data_AF-F9D6I7-F1
#
_entry.id   AF-F9D6I7-F1
#
_cell.length_a   1.000
_cell.length_b   1.000
_cell.length_c   1.000
_cell.angle_alpha   90.00
_cell.angle_beta   90.00
_cell.angle_gamma   90.00
#
_symmetry.space_group_name_H-M   'P 1'
#
loop_
_entity.id
_entity.type
_entity.pdbx_description
1 polymer ?
#
loop_
_entity_poly.entity_id
_entity_poly.type
_entity_poly.pdbx_seq_one_letter_code
_entity_poly.pdbx_strand_id
1 'polypeptide(L)' 'MRVNIDKEKKIILLKWLKQGYIETMDIPECYEGGNAFEELMKSLPLEDDEEE' A
#
# COMPACT_ATOMS: atom_id res chain seq x y z
N MET A 1 -9.08 12.63 -9.15
CA MET A 1 -8.48 13.55 -8.17
C MET A 1 -7.00 13.21 -8.05
N ARG A 2 -6.08 14.19 -8.02
CA ARG A 2 -4.64 13.93 -7.88
C ARG A 2 -4.21 14.34 -6.48
N VAL A 3 -3.55 13.45 -5.76
CA VAL A 3 -2.95 13.73 -4.45
C VAL A 3 -1.46 13.89 -4.65
N ASN A 4 -0.89 14.99 -4.17
CA ASN A 4 0.56 15.17 -4.16
C ASN A 4 1.17 14.30 -3.06
N ILE A 5 2.12 13.46 -3.45
CA ILE A 5 2.90 12.63 -2.52
C ILE A 5 4.27 13.29 -2.39
N ASP A 6 4.68 13.58 -1.15
CA ASP A 6 6.01 14.09 -0.88
C ASP A 6 7.10 13.05 -1.19
N LYS A 7 8.35 13.49 -1.22
CA LYS A 7 9.47 12.64 -1.66
C LYS A 7 9.68 11.44 -0.74
N GLU A 8 9.46 11.58 0.55
CA GLU A 8 9.70 10.53 1.54
C GLU A 8 8.64 9.44 1.43
N LYS A 9 7.36 9.82 1.42
CA LYS A 9 6.24 8.90 1.21
C LYS A 9 6.34 8.18 -0.12
N LYS A 10 6.82 8.86 -1.18
CA LYS A 10 7.07 8.23 -2.47
C LYS A 10 8.12 7.12 -2.40
N ILE A 11 9.20 7.33 -1.64
CA ILE A 11 10.25 6.31 -1.47
C ILE A 11 9.71 5.11 -0.70
N ILE A 12 8.94 5.34 0.37
CA ILE A 12 8.36 4.27 1.19
C ILE A 12 7.40 3.41 0.36
N LEU A 13 6.45 4.04 -0.36
CA LEU A 13 5.52 3.32 -1.23
C LEU A 13 6.23 2.48 -2.30
N LEU A 14 7.30 3.01 -2.91
CA LEU A 14 8.07 2.26 -3.90
C LEU A 14 8.81 1.05 -3.29
N LYS A 15 9.28 1.16 -2.04
CA LYS A 15 9.89 0.04 -1.34
C LYS A 15 8.87 -1.05 -1.06
N TRP A 16 7.69 -0.68 -0.56
CA TRP A 16 6.60 -1.63 -0.30
C TRP A 16 6.16 -2.36 -1.56
N LEU A 17 5.94 -1.63 -2.66
CA LEU A 17 5.58 -2.21 -3.95
C LEU A 17 6.63 -3.22 -4.45
N LYS A 18 7.91 -2.95 -4.20
CA LYS A 18 9.00 -3.87 -4.55
C LYS A 18 9.05 -5.11 -3.64
N GLN A 19 8.69 -4.97 -2.37
CA GLN A 19 8.74 -6.04 -1.37
C GLN A 19 7.52 -6.96 -1.42
N GLY A 20 6.39 -6.49 -1.95
CA GLY A 20 5.13 -7.23 -1.99
C GLY A 20 4.38 -7.25 -0.66
N TYR A 21 4.83 -6.48 0.34
CA TYR A 21 4.14 -6.28 1.61
C TYR A 21 4.34 -4.85 2.12
N ILE A 22 3.50 -4.45 3.07
CA ILE A 22 3.58 -3.14 3.73
C ILE A 22 3.99 -3.32 5.17
N GLU A 23 4.95 -2.51 5.60
CA GLU A 23 5.24 -2.33 7.02
C GLU A 23 4.41 -1.17 7.55
N THR A 24 3.39 -1.49 8.34
CA THR A 24 2.34 -0.56 8.78
C THR A 24 2.88 0.64 9.56
N MET A 25 4.04 0.46 10.18
CA MET A 25 4.74 1.45 10.97
C MET A 25 5.57 2.47 10.17
N ASP A 26 5.82 2.27 8.87
CA ASP A 26 6.60 3.28 8.11
C ASP A 26 5.79 4.55 7.85
N ILE A 27 4.45 4.49 7.85
CA ILE A 27 3.57 5.66 7.77
C ILE A 27 2.41 5.49 8.75
N PRO A 28 2.62 5.80 10.05
CA PRO A 28 1.61 5.63 11.09
C PRO A 28 0.35 6.46 10.84
N GLU A 29 0.49 7.61 10.18
CA GLU A 29 -0.63 8.48 9.81
C GLU A 29 -1.63 7.81 8.85
N CYS A 30 -1.18 6.80 8.07
CA CYS A 30 -2.05 6.03 7.19
C CYS A 30 -2.87 4.96 7.95
N TYR A 31 -2.63 4.78 9.25
CA TYR A 31 -3.31 3.82 10.11
C TYR A 31 -4.26 4.47 11.13
N GLU A 32 -4.22 5.79 11.30
CA GLU A 32 -5.15 6.51 12.18
C GLU A 32 -6.59 6.47 11.61
N GLY A 33 -7.34 5.43 11.96
CA GLY A 33 -8.74 5.24 11.54
C GLY A 33 -9.01 3.93 10.78
N GLY A 34 -8.00 3.10 10.58
CA GLY A 34 -8.10 1.84 9.82
C GLY A 34 -7.05 1.76 8.72
N ASN A 35 -6.72 0.53 8.31
CA ASN A 35 -5.71 0.28 7.30
C ASN A 35 -6.32 0.47 5.90
N ALA A 36 -6.37 1.72 5.43
CA ALA A 36 -6.92 2.05 4.11
C ALA A 36 -6.26 1.25 2.97
N PHE A 37 -5.01 0.83 3.15
CA PHE A 37 -4.31 0.01 2.18
C PHE A 37 -4.77 -1.46 2.21
N GLU A 38 -4.96 -2.05 3.39
CA GLU A 38 -5.53 -3.40 3.50
C GLU A 38 -6.98 -3.44 2.99
N GLU A 39 -7.79 -2.41 3.25
CA GLU A 39 -9.12 -2.31 2.65
C GLU A 39 -9.03 -2.23 1.13
N LEU A 40 -8.09 -1.45 0.60
CA LEU A 40 -7.82 -1.40 -0.84
C LEU A 40 -7.41 -2.78 -1.38
N MET A 41 -6.46 -3.47 -0.73
CA MET A 41 -5.99 -4.78 -1.17
C MET A 41 -7.09 -5.84 -1.13
N LYS A 42 -7.98 -5.82 -0.13
CA LYS A 42 -9.16 -6.69 -0.04
C LYS A 42 -10.22 -6.37 -1.09
N SER A 43 -10.26 -5.12 -1.57
CA SER A 43 -11.20 -4.68 -2.60
C SER A 43 -10.75 -5.02 -4.02
N LEU A 44 -9.45 -5.32 -4.20
CA LEU A 44 -8.94 -5.79 -5.48
C LEU A 44 -9.36 -7.25 -5.68
N PRO A 45 -9.83 -7.62 -6.88
CA PRO A 45 -9.96 -9.04 -7.20
C PRO A 45 -8.58 -9.67 -7.04
N LEU A 46 -8.52 -10.73 -6.23
CA LEU A 46 -7.43 -11.68 -6.35
C LEU A 46 -7.64 -12.33 -7.72
N GLU A 47 -6.98 -11.81 -8.76
CA GLU A 47 -6.63 -12.70 -9.86
C GLU A 47 -5.69 -13.72 -9.21
N ASP A 48 -6.21 -14.92 -8.98
CA ASP A 48 -5.39 -16.10 -8.79
C ASP A 48 -4.57 -16.23 -10.07
N ASP A 49 -3.46 -15.50 -10.16
CA ASP A 49 -2.34 -15.82 -11.04
C ASP A 49 -1.70 -17.11 -10.49
N GLU A 50 -2.49 -18.20 -10.47
CA GLU A 50 -1.97 -19.54 -10.61
C GLU A 50 -1.47 -19.66 -12.06
N GLU A 51 -0.34 -19.02 -12.36
CA GLU A 51 0.50 -19.44 -13.48
C GLU A 51 1.14 -20.79 -13.10
N GLU A 52 0.45 -21.89 -13.43
CA GLU A 52 1.07 -23.21 -13.67
C GLU A 52 1.66 -23.29 -15.08
#